data_AF-A0A229SZV3-F1
#
_entry.id   AF-A0A229SZV3-F1
#
_cell.length_a   1.000
_cell.length_b   1.000
_cell.length_c   1.000
_cell.angle_alpha   90.00
_cell.angle_beta   90.00
_cell.angle_gamma   90.00
#
_symmetry.space_group_name_H-M   'P 1'
#
loop_
_entity.id
_entity.type
_entity.pdbx_description
1 polymer ?
#
loop_
_entity_poly.entity_id
_entity_poly.type
_entity_poly.pdbx_seq_one_letter_code
_entity_poly.pdbx_strand_id
1 'polypeptide(L)' 'MSTLDTMASEQLDTHLAQLEDRLGQDYANVTRIRLHAMVDRERARFAGARIHAFVPILVERAVRAALATP' A
#
# COMPACT_ATOMS: atom_id res chain seq x y z
N MET A 1 19.00 6.60 -12.99
CA MET A 1 17.66 6.78 -12.41
C MET A 1 17.12 8.09 -12.96
N SER A 2 16.02 8.05 -13.72
CA SER A 2 15.48 9.26 -14.37
C SER A 2 14.62 10.04 -13.39
N THR A 3 14.49 11.36 -13.56
CA THR A 3 13.60 12.22 -12.74
C THR A 3 12.15 11.73 -12.73
N LEU A 4 11.68 11.15 -13.85
CA LEU A 4 10.36 10.54 -13.99
C LEU A 4 10.15 9.34 -13.06
N ASP A 5 11.16 8.47 -12.90
CA ASP A 5 11.08 7.30 -12.01
C ASP A 5 10.96 7.74 -10.53
N THR A 6 11.60 8.86 -10.19
CA THR A 6 11.59 9.41 -8.82
C THR A 6 10.22 9.99 -8.49
N MET A 7 9.66 10.82 -9.37
CA MET A 7 8.32 11.41 -9.17
C MET A 7 7.22 10.34 -9.13
N ALA A 8 7.31 9.31 -9.97
CA ALA A 8 6.37 8.19 -9.94
C ALA A 8 6.44 7.40 -8.61
N SER A 9 7.63 7.22 -8.05
CA SER A 9 7.83 6.58 -6.75
C SER A 9 7.27 7.41 -5.60
N GLU A 10 7.54 8.72 -5.58
CA GLU A 10 7.02 9.65 -4.54
C GLU A 10 5.48 9.74 -4.56
N GLN A 11 4.89 9.75 -5.76
CA GLN A 11 3.44 9.72 -5.92
C GLN A 11 2.85 8.40 -5.42
N LEU A 12 3.51 7.27 -5.69
CA LEU A 12 3.12 5.97 -5.16
C LEU A 12 3.19 5.94 -3.63
N ASP A 13 4.26 6.45 -3.04
CA ASP A 13 4.42 6.55 -1.58
C ASP A 13 3.29 7.35 -0.94
N THR A 14 2.94 8.50 -1.55
CA THR A 14 1.82 9.33 -1.09
C THR A 14 0.49 8.58 -1.14
N HIS A 15 0.22 7.84 -2.23
CA HIS A 15 -1.00 7.05 -2.37
C HIS A 15 -1.09 5.92 -1.34
N LEU A 16 0.05 5.29 -1.01
CA LEU A 16 0.11 4.23 -0.01
C LEU A 16 -0.06 4.76 1.42
N ALA A 17 0.50 5.94 1.73
CA ALA A 17 0.26 6.60 3.02
C ALA A 17 -1.23 6.93 3.22
N GLN A 18 -1.88 7.51 2.18
CA GLN A 18 -3.32 7.77 2.21
C GLN A 18 -4.15 6.49 2.34
N LEU A 19 -3.71 5.40 1.71
CA LEU A 19 -4.33 4.09 1.85
C LEU A 19 -4.24 3.57 3.29
N GLU A 20 -3.07 3.63 3.92
CA GLU A 20 -2.88 3.22 5.31
C GLU A 20 -3.78 3.99 6.27
N ASP A 21 -3.89 5.32 6.08
CA ASP A 21 -4.75 6.13 6.93
C ASP A 21 -6.24 5.75 6.79
N ARG A 22 -6.72 5.49 5.56
CA ARG A 22 -8.10 5.00 5.33
C ARG A 22 -8.33 3.63 5.95
N LEU A 23 -7.40 2.69 5.77
CA LEU A 23 -7.50 1.36 6.36
C LEU A 23 -7.46 1.43 7.89
N GLY A 24 -6.68 2.33 8.48
CA GLY A 24 -6.66 2.55 9.92
C GLY A 24 -7.99 3.07 10.47
N GLN A 25 -8.73 3.87 9.69
CA GLN A 25 -10.09 4.31 10.02
C GLN A 25 -11.10 3.16 9.92
N ASP A 26 -11.04 2.37 8.84
CA ASP A 26 -11.96 1.25 8.60
C ASP A 26 -11.75 0.07 9.58
N TYR A 27 -10.52 -0.15 10.02
CA TYR A 27 -10.11 -1.28 10.88
C TYR A 27 -9.49 -0.78 12.19
N ALA A 28 -10.28 -0.05 12.98
CA ALA A 28 -9.83 0.58 14.24
C ALA A 28 -9.27 -0.41 15.29
N ASN A 29 -9.58 -1.71 15.17
CA ASN A 29 -9.05 -2.78 16.03
C ASN A 29 -7.66 -3.27 15.62
N VAL A 30 -7.14 -2.85 14.46
CA VAL A 30 -5.82 -3.21 13.96
C VAL A 30 -4.84 -2.10 14.32
N THR A 31 -3.70 -2.46 14.93
CA THR A 31 -2.68 -1.47 15.27
C THR A 31 -2.03 -0.90 14.01
N ARG A 32 -1.68 0.40 14.03
CA ARG A 32 -1.01 1.07 12.89
C ARG A 32 0.27 0.34 12.46
N ILE A 33 1.05 -0.17 13.42
CA ILE A 33 2.28 -0.94 13.15
C ILE A 33 1.96 -2.21 12.34
N ARG A 34 0.91 -2.94 12.72
CA ARG A 34 0.50 -4.16 12.01
C ARG A 34 -0.01 -3.83 10.61
N LEU A 35 -0.80 -2.78 10.48
CA LEU A 35 -1.34 -2.35 9.20
C LEU A 35 -0.23 -1.92 8.23
N HIS A 36 0.72 -1.12 8.71
CA HIS A 36 1.90 -0.71 7.94
C HIS A 36 2.71 -1.93 7.47
N ALA A 37 2.99 -2.89 8.36
CA ALA A 37 3.69 -4.12 7.98
C ALA A 37 2.95 -4.95 6.92
N MET A 38 1.61 -4.96 6.94
CA MET A 38 0.80 -5.62 5.91
C MET A 38 0.88 -4.90 4.57
N VAL A 39 0.76 -3.56 4.57
CA VAL A 39 0.88 -2.73 3.36
C VAL A 39 2.27 -2.86 2.74
N ASP A 40 3.33 -2.77 3.55
CA ASP A 40 4.72 -2.93 3.09
C ASP A 40 4.97 -4.31 2.49
N ARG A 41 4.47 -5.37 3.13
CA ARG A 41 4.58 -6.74 2.62
C ARG A 41 3.94 -6.87 1.24
N GLU A 42 2.72 -6.36 1.06
CA GLU A 42 2.03 -6.46 -0.22
C GLU A 42 2.64 -5.54 -1.28
N ARG A 43 3.11 -4.35 -0.90
CA ARG A 43 3.85 -3.42 -1.77
C ARG A 43 5.12 -4.07 -2.31
N ALA A 44 5.89 -4.76 -1.46
CA ALA A 44 7.16 -5.38 -1.85
C ALA A 44 7.02 -6.37 -3.01
N ARG A 45 5.84 -6.99 -3.18
CA ARG A 45 5.52 -7.89 -4.31
C ARG A 45 5.59 -7.19 -5.67
N PHE A 46 5.50 -5.86 -5.69
CA PHE A 46 5.51 -5.02 -6.88
C PHE A 46 6.79 -4.22 -7.06
N ALA A 47 7.86 -4.46 -6.28
CA ALA A 47 9.10 -3.69 -6.34
C ALA A 47 9.76 -3.64 -7.74
N GLY A 48 9.52 -4.66 -8.59
CA GLY A 48 10.01 -4.70 -9.97
C GLY A 48 8.96 -4.34 -11.04
N ALA A 49 7.77 -3.89 -10.65
CA ALA A 49 6.71 -3.56 -11.60
C ALA A 49 7.09 -2.33 -12.44
N ARG A 50 6.82 -2.37 -13.75
CA ARG A 50 7.06 -1.22 -14.66
C ARG A 50 5.92 -0.19 -14.63
N ILE A 51 4.76 -0.58 -14.11
CA ILE A 51 3.56 0.26 -14.04
C ILE A 51 3.08 0.29 -12.59
N HIS A 52 3.10 1.48 -11.97
CA HIS A 52 2.77 1.64 -10.55
C HIS A 52 1.36 2.17 -10.31
N ALA A 53 0.67 2.66 -11.34
CA ALA A 53 -0.66 3.28 -11.23
C ALA A 53 -1.70 2.38 -10.53
N PHE A 54 -1.59 1.06 -10.69
CA PHE A 54 -2.52 0.08 -10.11
C PHE A 54 -2.00 -0.56 -8.80
N VAL A 55 -0.77 -0.28 -8.39
CA VAL A 55 -0.20 -0.88 -7.17
C VAL A 55 -1.03 -0.53 -5.93
N PRO A 56 -1.47 0.73 -5.71
CA PRO A 56 -2.27 1.07 -4.52
C PRO A 56 -3.56 0.25 -4.39
N ILE A 57 -4.33 0.10 -5.47
CA ILE A 57 -5.60 -0.63 -5.44
C ILE A 57 -5.40 -2.14 -5.23
N LEU A 58 -4.31 -2.71 -5.78
CA LEU A 58 -3.97 -4.11 -5.59
C LEU A 58 -3.53 -4.40 -4.16
N VAL A 59 -2.70 -3.51 -3.59
CA VAL A 59 -2.26 -3.59 -2.19
C VAL A 59 -3.46 -3.45 -1.24
N GLU A 60 -4.32 -2.45 -1.46
CA GLU A 60 -5.54 -2.25 -0.67
C GLU A 60 -6.40 -3.52 -0.64
N ARG A 61 -6.69 -4.08 -1.80
CA ARG A 61 -7.53 -5.27 -1.92
C ARG A 61 -6.92 -6.48 -1.20
N ALA A 62 -5.61 -6.68 -1.31
CA ALA A 62 -4.91 -7.78 -0.64
C ALA A 62 -4.96 -7.63 0.88
N VAL A 63 -4.71 -6.43 1.40
CA VAL A 63 -4.77 -6.14 2.84
C VAL A 63 -6.20 -6.34 3.37
N ARG A 64 -7.21 -5.81 2.69
CA ARG A 64 -8.62 -6.01 3.08
C ARG A 64 -9.02 -7.48 3.09
N ALA A 65 -8.60 -8.27 2.10
CA ALA A 65 -8.87 -9.70 2.06
C ALA A 65 -8.21 -10.45 3.24
N ALA A 66 -6.98 -10.07 3.60
CA ALA A 66 -6.29 -10.64 4.76
C ALA A 66 -6.96 -10.26 6.09
N LEU A 67 -7.50 -9.05 6.21
CA LEU A 67 -8.23 -8.60 7.40
C LEU A 67 -9.64 -9.18 7.52
N ALA A 68 -10.26 -9.56 6.41
CA ALA A 68 -11.56 -10.21 6.38
C ALA A 68 -11.50 -11.71 6.70
N THR A 69 -10.30 -12.30 6.70
CA THR A 69 -10.08 -13.69 7.10
C THR A 69 -9.95 -13.73 8.63
N PRO A 70 -10.80 -14.49 9.34
CA PRO A 70 -10.81 -14.55 10.81
C PRO A 70 -9.55 -15.16 11.41
#